data_AF-A0A927PWR3-F1
#
_entry.id   AF-A0A927PWR3-F1
#
_cell.length_a   1.000
_cell.length_b   1.000
_cell.length_c   1.000
_cell.angle_alpha   90.00
_cell.angle_beta   90.00
_cell.angle_gamma   90.00
#
_symmetry.space_group_name_H-M   'P 1'
#
loop_
_entity.id
_entity.type
_entity.pdbx_description
1 polymer ?
#
loop_
_entity_poly.entity_id
_entity_poly.type
_entity_poly.pdbx_seq_one_letter_code
_entity_poly.pdbx_strand_id
1 'polypeptide(L)'
;MTAPSALALGATLYMPCTRDDLAGSLLGPHRIAGLRSAVLCLEDAVLERDLPAALTRLAAFLRTLAARDASSADPLLFVRPRDAAMLDHVLCMPGADRLAGFVIPKAHADSMPAYLALPLHDRHRLMPTLETREACDPHEIRRLRDQLLAVQDRILALRIGGNDLLQSMGLRRAAGRTAYAGPLGGIIGNLVASFAPWGFALSAPVLERFDDPGLLRAEVALDIEHGLLTKTAIHPGQIAIIQGALAVPAAQAEEARLMLADDAPAVFARNGVMCEPATHRLWARRLLDRVALYGIADPDPAALRLISGAER
;
A
#
# COMPACT_ATOMS: atom_id res chain seq x y z
N MET A 1 3.30 -18.29 12.25
CA MET A 1 2.40 -17.18 11.88
C MET A 1 2.37 -17.09 10.37
N THR A 2 1.19 -17.05 9.75
CA THR A 2 1.06 -16.81 8.30
C THR A 2 1.62 -15.44 7.94
N ALA A 3 2.33 -15.34 6.81
CA ALA A 3 2.85 -14.05 6.33
C ALA A 3 1.69 -13.04 6.15
N PRO A 4 1.90 -11.74 6.45
CA PRO A 4 0.85 -10.74 6.27
C PRO A 4 0.47 -10.65 4.78
N SER A 5 -0.82 -10.46 4.50
CA SER A 5 -1.29 -10.18 3.14
C SER A 5 -1.18 -8.68 2.84
N ALA A 6 -1.04 -8.31 1.57
CA ALA A 6 -1.03 -6.90 1.18
C ALA A 6 -2.34 -6.17 1.55
N LEU A 7 -3.47 -6.88 1.51
CA LEU A 7 -4.76 -6.36 1.95
C LEU A 7 -4.75 -5.98 3.43
N ALA A 8 -3.95 -6.61 4.28
CA ALA A 8 -3.89 -6.28 5.71
C ALA A 8 -3.21 -4.92 5.97
N LEU A 9 -2.51 -4.34 5.00
CA LEU A 9 -1.84 -3.04 5.12
C LEU A 9 -2.84 -1.88 5.27
N GLY A 10 -3.93 -1.90 4.50
CA GLY A 10 -5.01 -0.89 4.53
C GLY A 10 -4.55 0.53 4.20
N ALA A 11 -4.62 1.41 5.20
CA ALA A 11 -4.05 2.74 5.10
C ALA A 11 -2.65 2.72 5.72
N THR A 12 -1.59 2.63 4.91
CA THR A 12 -0.21 2.63 5.40
C THR A 12 0.23 4.06 5.71
N LEU A 13 0.32 4.42 6.99
CA LEU A 13 0.69 5.77 7.43
C LEU A 13 2.21 5.98 7.37
N TYR A 14 2.65 7.00 6.63
CA TYR A 14 4.06 7.43 6.62
C TYR A 14 4.30 8.42 7.75
N MET A 15 5.35 8.18 8.54
CA MET A 15 5.75 9.02 9.67
C MET A 15 7.26 9.29 9.60
N PRO A 16 7.72 10.56 9.60
CA PRO A 16 9.14 10.84 9.63
C PRO A 16 9.76 10.40 10.96
N CYS A 17 10.96 9.82 10.91
CA CYS A 17 11.67 9.37 12.10
C CYS A 17 12.16 10.51 13.00
N THR A 18 11.98 11.77 12.59
CA THR A 18 12.30 12.96 13.41
C THR A 18 11.27 13.21 14.53
N ARG A 19 10.10 12.57 14.48
CA ARG A 19 9.07 12.68 15.52
C ARG A 19 9.54 12.10 16.85
N ASP A 20 9.17 12.76 17.94
CA ASP A 20 9.44 12.32 19.32
C ASP A 20 8.35 11.40 19.89
N ASP A 21 7.18 11.36 19.26
CA ASP A 21 6.00 10.64 19.75
C ASP A 21 5.78 9.27 19.09
N LEU A 22 6.70 8.77 18.25
CA LEU A 22 6.54 7.52 17.48
C LEU A 22 6.03 6.35 18.34
N ALA A 23 6.66 6.09 19.50
CA ALA A 23 6.24 5.00 20.38
C ALA A 23 4.85 5.24 20.98
N GLY A 24 4.52 6.48 21.34
CA GLY A 24 3.21 6.86 21.87
C GLY A 24 2.10 6.70 20.82
N SER A 25 2.33 7.18 19.60
CA SER A 25 1.35 7.16 18.51
C SER A 25 1.16 5.77 17.88
N LEU A 26 2.16 4.88 17.96
CA LEU A 26 2.10 3.56 17.32
C LEU A 26 1.84 2.42 18.30
N LEU A 27 2.41 2.48 19.50
CA LEU A 27 2.46 1.36 20.47
C LEU A 27 1.84 1.72 21.83
N GLY A 28 1.46 2.98 22.02
CA GLY A 28 0.98 3.53 23.29
C GLY A 28 -0.52 3.41 23.51
N PRO A 29 -1.01 3.87 24.68
CA PRO A 29 -2.43 3.92 25.00
C PRO A 29 -3.22 4.88 24.07
N HIS A 30 -2.55 5.92 23.57
CA HIS A 30 -3.10 6.90 22.63
C HIS A 30 -2.70 6.61 21.18
N ARG A 31 -2.49 5.33 20.84
CA ARG A 31 -2.15 4.95 19.47
C ARG A 31 -3.23 5.39 18.48
N ILE A 32 -2.82 5.67 17.26
CA ILE A 32 -3.70 6.14 16.19
C ILE A 32 -4.80 5.11 15.93
N ALA A 33 -6.05 5.54 16.09
CA ALA A 33 -7.21 4.66 16.01
C ALA A 33 -7.33 4.01 14.62
N GLY A 34 -7.53 2.70 14.60
CA GLY A 34 -7.70 1.92 13.38
C GLY A 34 -6.43 1.79 12.52
N LEU A 35 -5.26 2.22 12.99
CA LEU A 35 -4.01 2.08 12.24
C LEU A 35 -3.61 0.59 12.11
N ARG A 36 -3.42 0.14 10.88
CA ARG A 36 -3.00 -1.25 10.57
C ARG A 36 -1.55 -1.39 10.17
N SER A 37 -0.99 -0.39 9.52
CA SER A 37 0.42 -0.40 9.10
C SER A 37 1.01 1.00 9.10
N ALA A 38 2.30 1.10 9.43
CA ALA A 38 3.04 2.35 9.43
C ALA A 38 4.45 2.18 8.84
N VAL A 39 4.92 3.24 8.19
CA VAL A 39 6.27 3.35 7.64
C VAL A 39 7.00 4.46 8.37
N LEU A 40 8.05 4.08 9.09
CA LEU A 40 9.02 4.99 9.71
C LEU A 40 9.99 5.45 8.62
N CYS A 41 9.84 6.70 8.17
CA CYS A 41 10.55 7.23 7.02
C CYS A 41 11.85 7.93 7.42
N LEU A 42 12.96 7.53 6.79
CA LEU A 42 14.28 8.19 6.89
C LEU A 42 14.67 8.92 5.60
N GLU A 43 13.81 8.89 4.59
CA GLU A 43 14.08 9.39 3.25
C GLU A 43 13.44 10.77 3.01
N ASP A 44 12.46 10.93 2.13
CA ASP A 44 11.99 12.25 1.65
C ASP A 44 11.40 13.12 2.77
N ALA A 45 10.92 12.50 3.84
CA ALA A 45 10.33 13.18 4.98
C ALA A 45 11.36 13.66 6.02
N VAL A 46 12.65 13.40 5.79
CA VAL A 46 13.75 13.75 6.70
C VAL A 46 14.81 14.52 5.92
N LEU A 47 15.21 15.70 6.39
CA LEU A 47 16.27 16.47 5.76
C LEU A 47 17.65 15.88 6.10
N GLU A 48 18.65 16.12 5.24
CA GLU A 48 20.02 15.63 5.45
C GLU A 48 20.57 15.95 6.85
N ARG A 49 20.40 17.21 7.27
CA ARG A 49 20.85 17.69 8.59
C ARG A 49 20.16 17.02 9.77
N ASP A 50 18.95 16.48 9.57
CA ASP A 50 18.13 15.88 10.62
C ASP A 50 18.31 14.35 10.67
N LEU A 51 19.04 13.77 9.71
CA LEU A 51 19.26 12.33 9.61
C LEU A 51 19.91 11.71 10.86
N PRO A 52 20.95 12.32 11.49
CA PRO A 52 21.51 11.77 12.73
C PRO A 52 20.48 11.68 13.86
N ALA A 53 19.63 12.70 14.00
CA ALA A 53 18.56 12.72 14.99
C ALA A 53 17.48 11.67 14.66
N ALA A 54 17.11 11.55 13.39
CA ALA A 54 16.13 10.56 12.92
C ALA A 54 16.60 9.12 13.17
N LEU A 55 17.87 8.79 12.90
CA LEU A 55 18.45 7.48 13.19
C LEU A 55 18.50 7.20 14.69
N THR A 56 18.87 8.19 15.51
CA THR A 56 18.88 8.07 16.98
C THR A 56 17.48 7.74 17.52
N ARG A 57 16.45 8.42 16.99
CA ARG A 57 15.05 8.21 17.36
C ARG A 57 14.53 6.85 16.90
N LEU A 58 14.87 6.43 15.68
CA LEU A 58 14.55 5.09 15.19
C LEU A 58 15.18 4.01 16.09
N ALA A 59 16.46 4.14 16.44
CA ALA A 59 17.13 3.20 17.33
C ALA A 59 16.46 3.13 18.72
N ALA A 60 16.03 4.28 19.27
CA ALA A 60 15.28 4.31 20.52
C ALA A 60 13.89 3.64 20.40
N PHE A 61 13.20 3.87 19.29
CA PHE A 61 11.92 3.23 18.99
C PHE A 61 12.08 1.70 18.86
N LEU A 62 13.09 1.22 18.14
CA LEU A 62 13.35 -0.22 17.97
C LEU A 62 13.72 -0.90 19.29
N ARG A 63 14.49 -0.25 20.16
CA ARG A 63 14.72 -0.75 21.53
C ARG A 63 13.42 -0.87 22.33
N THR A 64 12.54 0.12 22.20
CA THR A 64 11.21 0.09 22.86
C THR A 64 10.34 -1.03 22.31
N LEU A 65 10.40 -1.29 21.00
CA LEU A 65 9.71 -2.38 20.33
C LEU A 65 10.26 -3.76 20.75
N ALA A 66 11.57 -3.88 20.94
CA ALA A 66 12.23 -5.11 21.37
C ALA A 66 11.94 -5.47 22.83
N ALA A 67 11.76 -4.46 23.69
CA ALA A 67 11.56 -4.63 25.13
C ALA A 67 10.11 -4.98 25.53
N ARG A 68 9.18 -5.00 24.57
CA ARG A 68 7.76 -5.30 24.82
C ARG A 68 7.34 -6.63 24.21
N ASP A 69 6.31 -7.21 24.79
CA ASP A 69 5.58 -8.30 24.15
C ASP A 69 4.75 -7.76 22.99
N ALA A 70 4.78 -8.49 21.88
CA ALA A 70 3.99 -8.14 20.70
C ALA A 70 2.51 -8.33 20.99
N SER A 71 1.70 -7.33 20.63
CA SER A 71 0.25 -7.41 20.70
C SER A 71 -0.33 -7.72 19.32
N SER A 72 -1.40 -8.51 19.26
CA SER A 72 -2.16 -8.69 18.01
C SER A 72 -2.81 -7.41 17.51
N ALA A 73 -2.90 -6.37 18.37
CA ALA A 73 -3.40 -5.05 18.02
C ALA A 73 -2.30 -4.09 17.52
N ASP A 74 -1.03 -4.50 17.52
CA ASP A 74 0.06 -3.67 17.02
C ASP A 74 -0.02 -3.55 15.49
N PRO A 75 0.26 -2.37 14.92
CA PRO A 75 0.32 -2.21 13.48
C PRO A 75 1.54 -2.94 12.91
N LEU A 76 1.48 -3.30 11.63
CA LEU A 76 2.66 -3.74 10.88
C LEU A 76 3.62 -2.56 10.71
N LEU A 77 4.84 -2.70 11.21
CA LEU A 77 5.85 -1.65 11.22
C LEU A 77 6.91 -1.89 10.15
N PHE A 78 7.13 -0.89 9.32
CA PHE A 78 8.15 -0.88 8.28
C PHE A 78 9.07 0.32 8.43
N VAL A 79 10.28 0.22 7.89
CA VAL A 79 11.20 1.36 7.76
C VAL A 79 11.42 1.65 6.27
N ARG A 80 11.44 2.94 5.89
CA ARG A 80 11.90 3.39 4.56
C ARG A 80 13.29 3.99 4.69
N PRO A 81 14.37 3.21 4.45
CA PRO A 81 15.73 3.75 4.36
C PRO A 81 15.88 4.62 3.10
N ARG A 82 17.00 5.35 3.00
CA ARG A 82 17.36 6.11 1.79
C ARG A 82 18.00 5.28 0.70
N ASP A 83 18.77 4.28 1.10
CA ASP A 83 19.56 3.43 0.23
C ASP A 83 19.83 2.07 0.93
N ALA A 84 20.50 1.16 0.21
CA ALA A 84 20.84 -0.16 0.73
C ALA A 84 21.85 -0.12 1.89
N ALA A 85 22.77 0.86 1.91
CA ALA A 85 23.75 0.99 3.00
C ALA A 85 23.07 1.42 4.31
N MET A 86 22.10 2.34 4.23
CA MET A 86 21.27 2.71 5.36
C MET A 86 20.40 1.55 5.83
N LEU A 87 19.87 0.74 4.90
CA LEU A 87 19.12 -0.46 5.27
C LEU A 87 20.00 -1.43 6.08
N ASP A 88 21.22 -1.69 5.61
CA ASP A 88 22.20 -2.53 6.32
C ASP A 88 22.49 -2.01 7.73
N HIS A 89 22.65 -0.68 7.86
CA HIS A 89 22.82 -0.04 9.16
C HIS A 89 21.59 -0.23 10.08
N VAL A 90 20.38 -0.11 9.55
CA VAL A 90 19.14 -0.33 10.31
C VAL A 90 19.00 -1.80 10.73
N LEU A 91 19.40 -2.76 9.88
CA LEU A 91 19.38 -4.18 10.22
C LEU A 91 20.29 -4.51 11.42
N CYS A 92 21.36 -3.75 11.61
CA CYS A 92 22.24 -3.89 12.78
C CYS A 92 21.66 -3.33 14.09
N MET A 93 20.52 -2.62 14.05
CA MET A 93 19.93 -2.02 15.26
C MET A 93 19.17 -3.05 16.10
N PRO A 94 19.34 -3.09 17.43
CA PRO A 94 18.56 -3.97 18.31
C PRO A 94 17.05 -3.73 18.16
N GLY A 95 16.30 -4.79 17.82
CA GLY A 95 14.86 -4.74 17.56
C GLY A 95 14.47 -4.64 16.09
N ALA A 96 15.41 -4.53 15.15
CA ALA A 96 15.12 -4.55 13.72
C ALA A 96 14.45 -5.87 13.27
N ASP A 97 14.75 -6.98 13.96
CA ASP A 97 14.11 -8.29 13.81
C ASP A 97 12.62 -8.32 14.16
N ARG A 98 12.11 -7.28 14.82
CA ARG A 98 10.69 -7.13 15.15
C ARG A 98 9.89 -6.41 14.07
N LEU A 99 10.55 -5.75 13.12
CA LEU A 99 9.88 -5.09 12.00
C LEU A 99 9.19 -6.11 11.08
N ALA A 100 8.09 -5.68 10.45
CA ALA A 100 7.46 -6.43 9.37
C ALA A 100 8.31 -6.36 8.08
N GLY A 101 9.14 -5.33 7.93
CA GLY A 101 10.15 -5.25 6.88
C GLY A 101 10.42 -3.82 6.43
N PHE A 102 10.60 -3.62 5.11
CA PHE A 102 11.14 -2.37 4.58
C PHE A 102 10.44 -1.88 3.32
N VAL A 103 10.32 -0.57 3.18
CA VAL A 103 9.92 0.08 1.93
C VAL A 103 11.19 0.45 1.19
N ILE A 104 11.38 -0.10 -0.01
CA ILE A 104 12.58 0.19 -0.82
C ILE A 104 12.27 1.42 -1.67
N PRO A 105 12.97 2.56 -1.48
CA PRO A 105 12.78 3.74 -2.33
C PRO A 105 13.34 3.48 -3.72
N LYS A 106 12.77 4.17 -4.72
CA LYS A 106 13.34 4.27 -6.08
C LYS A 106 13.72 2.90 -6.66
N ALA A 107 12.81 1.94 -6.51
CA ALA A 107 13.08 0.56 -6.87
C ALA A 107 12.98 0.36 -8.40
N HIS A 108 14.07 -0.13 -8.98
CA HIS A 108 14.17 -0.56 -10.38
C HIS A 108 15.13 -1.75 -10.48
N ALA A 109 15.22 -2.36 -11.67
CA ALA A 109 15.97 -3.61 -11.87
C ALA A 109 17.44 -3.51 -11.45
N ASP A 110 18.06 -2.34 -11.61
CA ASP A 110 19.47 -2.14 -11.26
C ASP A 110 19.68 -1.77 -9.78
N SER A 111 18.67 -1.26 -9.06
CA SER A 111 18.79 -0.91 -7.64
C SER A 111 18.45 -2.07 -6.70
N MET A 112 17.48 -2.91 -7.07
CA MET A 112 17.03 -4.03 -6.24
C MET A 112 18.11 -5.05 -5.83
N PRO A 113 19.11 -5.42 -6.66
CA PRO A 113 20.12 -6.41 -6.28
C PRO A 113 20.86 -6.04 -4.99
N ALA A 114 21.16 -4.75 -4.80
CA ALA A 114 21.85 -4.27 -3.60
C ALA A 114 21.04 -4.51 -2.31
N TYR A 115 19.71 -4.35 -2.38
CA TYR A 115 18.82 -4.59 -1.23
C TYR A 115 18.59 -6.08 -0.98
N LEU A 116 18.50 -6.89 -2.04
CA LEU A 116 18.26 -8.33 -1.94
C LEU A 116 19.48 -9.11 -1.40
N ALA A 117 20.69 -8.54 -1.53
CA ALA A 117 21.91 -9.12 -0.99
C ALA A 117 22.08 -8.94 0.53
N LEU A 118 21.23 -8.12 1.18
CA LEU A 118 21.33 -7.82 2.60
C LEU A 118 20.80 -8.96 3.49
N PRO A 119 21.29 -9.09 4.74
CA PRO A 119 20.90 -10.16 5.65
C PRO A 119 19.51 -9.91 6.28
N LEU A 120 18.47 -9.88 5.45
CA LEU A 120 17.08 -9.73 5.88
C LEU A 120 16.62 -10.95 6.70
N HIS A 121 15.88 -10.71 7.79
CA HIS A 121 15.29 -11.80 8.55
C HIS A 121 14.14 -12.47 7.78
N ASP A 122 13.83 -13.73 8.06
CA ASP A 122 12.80 -14.51 7.34
C ASP A 122 11.40 -13.88 7.36
N ARG A 123 11.10 -13.14 8.43
CA ARG A 123 9.83 -12.42 8.55
C ARG A 123 9.78 -11.13 7.73
N HIS A 124 10.94 -10.55 7.40
CA HIS A 124 10.98 -9.27 6.71
C HIS A 124 10.38 -9.43 5.32
N ARG A 125 9.53 -8.47 4.98
CA ARG A 125 8.97 -8.32 3.65
C ARG A 125 9.38 -6.98 3.06
N LEU A 126 9.54 -6.96 1.75
CA LEU A 126 9.90 -5.76 1.02
C LEU A 126 8.67 -5.16 0.36
N MET A 127 8.62 -3.84 0.34
CA MET A 127 7.67 -3.06 -0.44
C MET A 127 8.41 -2.11 -1.38
N PRO A 128 8.83 -2.57 -2.58
CA PRO A 128 9.50 -1.73 -3.57
C PRO A 128 8.61 -0.59 -4.05
N THR A 129 9.16 0.63 -4.09
CA THR A 129 8.43 1.82 -4.55
C THR A 129 8.82 2.15 -5.99
N LEU A 130 7.85 2.01 -6.88
CA LEU A 130 7.91 2.31 -8.30
C LEU A 130 7.68 3.81 -8.48
N GLU A 131 8.77 4.57 -8.52
CA GLU A 131 8.73 6.03 -8.45
C GLU A 131 9.79 6.73 -9.30
N THR A 132 10.47 5.98 -10.17
CA THR A 132 11.49 6.48 -11.09
C THR A 132 11.01 6.36 -12.53
N ARG A 133 11.72 6.97 -13.48
CA ARG A 133 11.38 6.95 -14.92
C ARG A 133 11.28 5.54 -15.51
N GLU A 134 12.02 4.59 -14.95
CA GLU A 134 12.00 3.18 -15.31
C GLU A 134 10.59 2.59 -15.15
N ALA A 135 9.77 3.13 -14.25
CA ALA A 135 8.37 2.75 -14.10
C ALA A 135 7.48 3.16 -15.28
N CYS A 136 7.94 4.10 -16.10
CA CYS A 136 7.27 4.55 -17.32
C CYS A 136 7.71 3.75 -18.57
N ASP A 137 8.74 2.91 -18.46
CA ASP A 137 9.27 2.12 -19.58
C ASP A 137 8.82 0.65 -19.45
N PRO A 138 8.02 0.12 -20.41
CA PRO A 138 7.59 -1.27 -20.40
C PRO A 138 8.74 -2.30 -20.41
N HIS A 139 9.90 -1.97 -20.98
CA HIS A 139 11.07 -2.86 -20.95
C HIS A 139 11.63 -2.95 -19.54
N GLU A 140 11.84 -1.82 -18.86
CA GLU A 140 12.38 -1.77 -17.51
C GLU A 140 11.44 -2.37 -16.48
N ILE A 141 10.13 -2.15 -16.61
CA ILE A 141 9.14 -2.80 -15.75
C ILE A 141 9.16 -4.33 -15.91
N ARG A 142 9.33 -4.86 -17.12
CA ARG A 142 9.48 -6.31 -17.31
C ARG A 142 10.77 -6.82 -16.67
N ARG A 143 11.90 -6.12 -16.84
CA ARG A 143 13.18 -6.47 -16.19
C ARG A 143 13.02 -6.57 -14.67
N LEU A 144 12.42 -5.54 -14.06
CA LEU A 144 12.16 -5.52 -12.63
C LEU A 144 11.24 -6.68 -12.21
N ARG A 145 10.12 -6.87 -12.91
CA ARG A 145 9.18 -7.96 -12.59
C ARG A 145 9.84 -9.33 -12.64
N ASP A 146 10.61 -9.62 -13.67
CA ASP A 146 11.26 -10.92 -13.85
C ASP A 146 12.28 -11.18 -12.74
N GLN A 147 12.97 -10.13 -12.27
CA GLN A 147 13.82 -10.19 -11.08
C GLN A 147 13.01 -10.43 -9.79
N LEU A 148 11.89 -9.72 -9.59
CA LEU A 148 11.06 -9.85 -8.40
C LEU A 148 10.35 -11.20 -8.33
N LEU A 149 10.08 -11.86 -9.47
CA LEU A 149 9.51 -13.21 -9.51
C LEU A 149 10.41 -14.24 -8.82
N ALA A 150 11.74 -14.08 -8.91
CA ALA A 150 12.69 -14.96 -8.24
C ALA A 150 12.64 -14.88 -6.71
N VAL A 151 12.04 -13.81 -6.15
CA VAL A 151 11.96 -13.53 -4.71
C VAL A 151 10.53 -13.13 -4.30
N GLN A 152 9.53 -13.65 -5.01
CA GLN A 152 8.15 -13.17 -4.88
C GLN A 152 7.59 -13.29 -3.46
N ASP A 153 7.97 -14.34 -2.73
CA ASP A 153 7.59 -14.58 -1.33
C ASP A 153 8.09 -13.48 -0.37
N ARG A 154 9.14 -12.76 -0.76
CA ARG A 154 9.69 -11.61 -0.03
C ARG A 154 8.95 -10.31 -0.33
N ILE A 155 8.22 -10.21 -1.44
CA ILE A 155 7.56 -8.98 -1.87
C ILE A 155 6.14 -8.94 -1.31
N LEU A 156 5.88 -8.05 -0.35
CA LEU A 156 4.54 -7.88 0.22
C LEU A 156 3.62 -7.08 -0.69
N ALA A 157 4.10 -5.96 -1.23
CA ALA A 157 3.36 -5.11 -2.14
C ALA A 157 4.31 -4.17 -2.88
N LEU A 158 4.05 -3.92 -4.16
CA LEU A 158 4.68 -2.85 -4.91
C LEU A 158 3.95 -1.54 -4.61
N ARG A 159 4.67 -0.46 -4.33
CA ARG A 159 4.10 0.85 -4.05
C ARG A 159 4.29 1.77 -5.24
N ILE A 160 3.35 2.66 -5.49
CA ILE A 160 3.46 3.64 -6.58
C ILE A 160 3.79 5.01 -5.96
N GLY A 161 4.96 5.56 -6.29
CA GLY A 161 5.34 6.93 -5.89
C GLY A 161 4.86 7.94 -6.92
N GLY A 162 3.58 8.29 -6.84
CA GLY A 162 2.93 9.11 -7.88
C GLY A 162 3.51 10.52 -8.03
N ASN A 163 3.99 11.13 -6.93
CA ASN A 163 4.53 12.48 -6.96
C ASN A 163 5.89 12.54 -7.66
N ASP A 164 6.78 11.60 -7.40
CA ASP A 164 8.08 11.48 -8.08
C ASP A 164 7.94 11.16 -9.56
N LEU A 165 6.96 10.31 -9.93
CA LEU A 165 6.65 10.06 -11.34
C LEU A 165 6.20 11.33 -12.05
N LEU A 166 5.29 12.10 -11.44
CA LEU A 166 4.87 13.39 -11.98
C LEU A 166 6.04 14.37 -12.06
N GLN A 167 6.86 14.46 -11.01
CA GLN A 167 8.04 15.32 -10.95
C GLN A 167 9.06 14.98 -12.05
N SER A 168 9.28 13.69 -12.35
CA SER A 168 10.16 13.25 -13.45
C SER A 168 9.70 13.73 -14.83
N MET A 169 8.40 14.01 -14.99
CA MET A 169 7.79 14.58 -16.19
C MET A 169 7.66 16.11 -16.12
N GLY A 170 8.11 16.76 -15.04
CA GLY A 170 7.90 18.19 -14.83
C GLY A 170 6.44 18.56 -14.52
N LEU A 171 5.65 17.61 -14.03
CA LEU A 171 4.23 17.76 -13.75
C LEU A 171 3.95 17.83 -12.25
N ARG A 172 2.81 18.42 -11.90
CA ARG A 172 2.21 18.36 -10.57
C ARG A 172 0.73 18.07 -10.70
N ARG A 173 0.18 17.30 -9.77
CA ARG A 173 -1.25 17.02 -9.73
C ARG A 173 -2.02 18.33 -9.58
N ALA A 174 -3.03 18.53 -10.42
CA ALA A 174 -3.90 19.69 -10.36
C ALA A 174 -4.76 19.65 -9.08
N ALA A 175 -5.03 20.81 -8.50
CA ALA A 175 -5.90 20.93 -7.34
C ALA A 175 -7.30 20.35 -7.64
N GLY A 176 -7.87 19.58 -6.69
CA GLY A 176 -9.21 19.01 -6.82
C GLY A 176 -9.33 17.87 -7.83
N ARG A 177 -8.21 17.33 -8.36
CA ARG A 177 -8.21 16.20 -9.29
C ARG A 177 -7.58 14.97 -8.64
N THR A 178 -8.09 13.79 -8.99
CA THR A 178 -7.50 12.51 -8.57
C THR A 178 -6.24 12.20 -9.39
N ALA A 179 -5.46 11.23 -8.93
CA ALA A 179 -4.29 10.69 -9.65
C ALA A 179 -4.62 10.22 -11.09
N TYR A 180 -5.89 9.94 -11.37
CA TYR A 180 -6.37 9.35 -12.62
C TYR A 180 -6.75 10.37 -13.70
N ALA A 181 -6.80 11.67 -13.37
CA ALA A 181 -7.18 12.73 -14.31
C ALA A 181 -6.06 13.17 -15.27
N GLY A 182 -4.88 12.54 -15.21
CA GLY A 182 -3.70 12.90 -16.00
C GLY A 182 -2.84 11.67 -16.32
N PRO A 183 -1.59 11.87 -16.78
CA PRO A 183 -0.73 10.78 -17.24
C PRO A 183 -0.43 9.73 -16.16
N LEU A 184 -0.49 10.11 -14.88
CA LEU A 184 -0.32 9.19 -13.77
C LEU A 184 -1.39 8.08 -13.77
N GLY A 185 -2.61 8.34 -14.21
CA GLY A 185 -3.65 7.32 -14.34
C GLY A 185 -3.27 6.21 -15.31
N GLY A 186 -2.75 6.59 -16.48
CA GLY A 186 -2.24 5.64 -17.48
C GLY A 186 -1.05 4.83 -16.95
N ILE A 187 -0.15 5.47 -16.21
CA ILE A 187 0.98 4.78 -15.58
C ILE A 187 0.50 3.77 -14.54
N ILE A 188 -0.44 4.15 -13.65
CA ILE A 188 -1.03 3.24 -12.66
C ILE A 188 -1.64 2.02 -13.34
N GLY A 189 -2.45 2.21 -14.39
CA GLY A 189 -3.04 1.11 -15.14
C GLY A 189 -1.99 0.18 -15.75
N ASN A 190 -0.93 0.74 -16.34
CA ASN A 190 0.18 -0.04 -16.90
C ASN A 190 0.95 -0.84 -15.84
N LEU A 191 1.21 -0.24 -14.68
CA LEU A 191 1.87 -0.92 -13.56
C LEU A 191 1.01 -2.08 -13.05
N VAL A 192 -0.29 -1.86 -12.85
CA VAL A 192 -1.22 -2.93 -12.46
C VAL A 192 -1.20 -4.05 -13.50
N ALA A 193 -1.38 -3.71 -14.79
CA ALA A 193 -1.40 -4.67 -15.88
C ALA A 193 -0.07 -5.42 -16.03
N SER A 194 1.04 -4.86 -15.55
CA SER A 194 2.38 -5.45 -15.62
C SER A 194 2.76 -6.32 -14.42
N PHE A 195 2.03 -6.25 -13.31
CA PHE A 195 2.41 -6.92 -12.07
C PHE A 195 1.29 -7.79 -11.49
N ALA A 196 0.03 -7.34 -11.51
CA ALA A 196 -1.09 -8.08 -10.93
C ALA A 196 -1.32 -9.47 -11.57
N PRO A 197 -1.22 -9.66 -12.91
CA PRO A 197 -1.33 -10.99 -13.52
C PRO A 197 -0.26 -11.99 -13.08
N TRP A 198 0.87 -11.49 -12.55
CA TRP A 198 1.96 -12.31 -12.02
C TRP A 198 1.85 -12.54 -10.51
N GLY A 199 0.74 -12.14 -9.89
CA GLY A 199 0.48 -12.37 -8.46
C GLY A 199 1.03 -11.29 -7.52
N PHE A 200 1.56 -10.18 -8.04
CA PHE A 200 2.00 -9.08 -7.19
C PHE A 200 0.83 -8.19 -6.75
N ALA A 201 0.84 -7.84 -5.47
CA ALA A 201 0.00 -6.81 -4.90
C ALA A 201 0.54 -5.40 -5.21
N LEU A 202 -0.34 -4.43 -5.45
CA LEU A 202 0.03 -3.03 -5.62
C LEU A 202 -0.68 -2.12 -4.60
N SER A 203 0.05 -1.09 -4.15
CA SER A 203 -0.40 -0.02 -3.26
C SER A 203 -0.53 1.28 -4.04
N ALA A 204 -1.69 1.91 -3.88
CA ALA A 204 -1.99 3.20 -4.48
C ALA A 204 -1.08 4.33 -3.95
N PRO A 205 -0.83 5.34 -4.79
CA PRO A 205 -0.05 6.52 -4.40
C PRO A 205 -0.81 7.33 -3.35
N VAL A 206 -0.09 8.25 -2.73
CA VAL A 206 -0.67 9.22 -1.81
C VAL A 206 -1.59 10.21 -2.54
N LEU A 207 -2.60 10.71 -1.81
CA LEU A 207 -3.25 11.98 -2.10
C LEU A 207 -2.71 13.05 -1.14
N GLU A 208 -2.02 14.05 -1.67
CA GLU A 208 -1.35 15.09 -0.89
C GLU A 208 -2.32 16.05 -0.16
N ARG A 209 -3.56 16.12 -0.64
CA ARG A 209 -4.62 16.96 -0.08
C ARG A 209 -5.39 16.18 0.99
N PHE A 210 -4.93 16.28 2.23
CA PHE A 210 -5.52 15.53 3.36
C PHE A 210 -6.74 16.22 3.99
N ASP A 211 -7.02 17.48 3.63
CA ASP A 211 -8.16 18.28 4.07
C ASP A 211 -9.38 18.15 3.15
N ASP A 212 -9.32 17.29 2.13
CA ASP A 212 -10.43 17.00 1.21
C ASP A 212 -10.86 15.52 1.28
N PRO A 213 -11.71 15.15 2.26
CA PRO A 213 -12.25 13.80 2.39
C PRO A 213 -13.04 13.33 1.17
N GLY A 214 -13.70 14.24 0.45
CA GLY A 214 -14.51 13.92 -0.73
C GLY A 214 -13.63 13.43 -1.87
N LEU A 215 -12.57 14.18 -2.18
CA LEU A 215 -11.58 13.81 -3.18
C LEU A 215 -10.87 12.51 -2.81
N LEU A 216 -10.53 12.31 -1.53
CA LEU A 216 -9.91 11.06 -1.08
C LEU A 216 -10.81 9.85 -1.31
N ARG A 217 -12.12 9.94 -1.01
CA ARG A 217 -13.06 8.85 -1.28
C ARG A 217 -13.15 8.54 -2.78
N ALA A 218 -13.24 9.57 -3.61
CA ALA A 218 -13.29 9.41 -5.06
C ALA A 218 -12.01 8.75 -5.60
N GLU A 219 -10.84 9.14 -5.11
CA GLU A 219 -9.57 8.53 -5.52
C GLU A 219 -9.45 7.07 -5.05
N VAL A 220 -9.84 6.75 -3.81
CA VAL A 220 -9.79 5.36 -3.31
C VAL A 220 -10.76 4.45 -4.08
N ALA A 221 -11.92 4.96 -4.50
CA ALA A 221 -12.83 4.20 -5.36
C ALA A 221 -12.15 3.82 -6.70
N LEU A 222 -11.45 4.78 -7.33
CA LEU A 222 -10.68 4.53 -8.54
C LEU A 222 -9.47 3.61 -8.29
N ASP A 223 -8.81 3.72 -7.13
CA ASP A 223 -7.73 2.81 -6.72
C ASP A 223 -8.22 1.36 -6.69
N ILE A 224 -9.41 1.12 -6.13
CA ILE A 224 -10.03 -0.21 -6.06
C ILE A 224 -10.41 -0.71 -7.45
N GLU A 225 -10.98 0.15 -8.30
CA GLU A 225 -11.34 -0.18 -9.69
C GLU A 225 -10.10 -0.56 -10.51
N HIS A 226 -8.98 0.12 -10.31
CA HIS A 226 -7.68 -0.23 -10.91
C HIS A 226 -7.01 -1.43 -10.23
N GLY A 227 -7.66 -2.12 -9.30
CA GLY A 227 -7.13 -3.33 -8.71
C GLY A 227 -6.02 -3.10 -7.69
N LEU A 228 -5.84 -1.89 -7.16
CA LEU A 228 -4.94 -1.60 -6.04
C LEU A 228 -5.54 -2.11 -4.72
N LEU A 229 -4.72 -2.62 -3.81
CA LEU A 229 -5.18 -3.33 -2.60
C LEU A 229 -5.13 -2.49 -1.32
N THR A 230 -4.32 -1.45 -1.32
CA THR A 230 -3.96 -0.64 -0.15
C THR A 230 -3.55 0.74 -0.63
N LYS A 231 -3.53 1.74 0.25
CA LYS A 231 -3.15 3.11 -0.10
C LYS A 231 -2.18 3.70 0.91
N THR A 232 -1.25 4.52 0.40
CA THR A 232 -0.39 5.34 1.25
C THR A 232 -1.19 6.47 1.91
N ALA A 233 -1.12 6.57 3.24
CA ALA A 233 -1.64 7.68 4.01
C ALA A 233 -0.48 8.55 4.53
N ILE A 234 -0.68 9.87 4.55
CA ILE A 234 0.27 10.85 5.09
C ILE A 234 -0.30 11.63 6.27
N HIS A 235 -1.58 11.43 6.59
CA HIS A 235 -2.24 12.08 7.71
C HIS A 235 -3.19 11.09 8.41
N PRO A 236 -3.26 11.06 9.76
CA PRO A 236 -4.14 10.15 10.49
C PRO A 236 -5.62 10.25 10.08
N GLY A 237 -6.09 11.45 9.71
CA GLY A 237 -7.45 11.67 9.23
C GLY A 237 -7.81 10.90 7.94
N GLN A 238 -6.83 10.42 7.18
CA GLN A 238 -7.07 9.62 5.97
C GLN A 238 -7.38 8.15 6.29
N ILE A 239 -7.00 7.65 7.47
CA ILE A 239 -7.05 6.22 7.82
C ILE A 239 -8.48 5.69 7.78
N ALA A 240 -9.39 6.34 8.50
CA ALA A 240 -10.79 5.92 8.54
C ALA A 240 -11.46 5.98 7.16
N ILE A 241 -11.10 6.98 6.35
CA ILE A 241 -11.65 7.16 5.00
C ILE A 241 -11.18 6.04 4.06
N ILE A 242 -9.88 5.78 4.02
CA ILE A 242 -9.29 4.74 3.18
C ILE A 242 -9.82 3.37 3.59
N GLN A 243 -9.79 3.03 4.88
CA GLN A 243 -10.25 1.73 5.36
C GLN A 243 -11.76 1.54 5.19
N GLY A 244 -12.55 2.60 5.37
CA GLY A 244 -13.98 2.58 5.12
C GLY A 244 -14.29 2.30 3.64
N ALA A 245 -13.56 2.91 2.71
CA ALA A 245 -13.71 2.64 1.29
C ALA A 245 -13.25 1.22 0.87
N LEU A 246 -12.37 0.60 1.66
CA LEU A 246 -11.95 -0.80 1.46
C LEU A 246 -13.00 -1.82 1.94
N ALA A 247 -14.03 -1.41 2.70
CA ALA A 247 -15.19 -2.26 2.97
C ALA A 247 -15.92 -2.63 1.67
N VAL A 248 -16.67 -3.73 1.70
CA VAL A 248 -17.30 -4.30 0.51
C VAL A 248 -18.81 -4.08 0.54
N PRO A 249 -19.44 -3.61 -0.54
CA PRO A 249 -20.90 -3.50 -0.61
C PRO A 249 -21.58 -4.86 -0.43
N ALA A 250 -22.74 -4.89 0.22
CA ALA A 250 -23.40 -6.15 0.58
C ALA A 250 -23.71 -7.02 -0.66
N ALA A 251 -24.16 -6.38 -1.74
CA ALA A 251 -24.47 -7.03 -3.01
C ALA A 251 -23.24 -7.72 -3.64
N GLN A 252 -22.06 -7.06 -3.63
CA GLN A 252 -20.83 -7.64 -4.17
C GLN A 252 -20.31 -8.79 -3.30
N ALA A 253 -20.46 -8.69 -1.97
CA ALA A 253 -20.10 -9.77 -1.06
C ALA A 253 -20.98 -11.01 -1.29
N GLU A 254 -22.27 -10.83 -1.55
CA GLU A 254 -23.18 -11.94 -1.87
C GLU A 254 -22.83 -12.59 -3.22
N GLU A 255 -22.57 -11.78 -4.25
CA GLU A 255 -22.13 -12.27 -5.56
C GLU A 255 -20.82 -13.06 -5.46
N ALA A 256 -19.84 -12.55 -4.70
CA ALA A 256 -18.58 -13.24 -4.48
C ALA A 256 -18.76 -14.60 -3.78
N ARG A 257 -19.71 -14.71 -2.82
CA ARG A 257 -20.03 -16.00 -2.18
C ARG A 257 -20.61 -16.99 -3.18
N LEU A 258 -21.51 -16.53 -4.06
CA LEU A 258 -22.09 -17.39 -5.10
C LEU A 258 -21.05 -17.87 -6.12
N MET A 259 -20.11 -17.01 -6.53
CA MET A 259 -19.01 -17.42 -7.43
C MET A 259 -18.11 -18.50 -6.80
N LEU A 260 -18.14 -18.66 -5.48
CA LEU A 260 -17.27 -19.58 -4.74
C LEU A 260 -18.02 -20.75 -4.11
N ALA A 261 -19.33 -20.88 -4.36
CA ALA A 261 -20.11 -22.02 -3.89
C ALA A 261 -19.64 -23.31 -4.59
N ASP A 262 -19.56 -24.41 -3.84
CA ASP A 262 -19.06 -25.69 -4.35
C ASP A 262 -19.96 -26.29 -5.45
N ASP A 263 -21.25 -25.94 -5.43
CA ASP A 263 -22.28 -26.36 -6.36
C ASP A 263 -22.61 -25.28 -7.43
N ALA A 264 -21.79 -24.23 -7.54
CA ALA A 264 -22.01 -23.16 -8.51
C ALA A 264 -22.01 -23.71 -9.95
N PRO A 265 -23.04 -23.42 -10.77
CA PRO A 265 -23.05 -23.79 -12.19
C PRO A 265 -21.87 -23.16 -12.95
N ALA A 266 -21.45 -23.77 -14.05
CA ALA A 266 -20.36 -23.23 -14.89
C ALA A 266 -20.64 -21.80 -15.38
N VAL A 267 -21.92 -21.50 -15.68
CA VAL A 267 -22.42 -20.15 -15.97
C VAL A 267 -23.82 -20.01 -15.40
N PHE A 268 -24.14 -18.87 -14.79
CA PHE A 268 -25.49 -18.51 -14.38
C PHE A 268 -25.78 -17.03 -14.60
N ALA A 269 -27.03 -16.61 -14.43
CA ALA A 269 -27.43 -15.21 -14.54
C ALA A 269 -27.91 -14.68 -13.18
N ARG A 270 -27.50 -13.46 -12.82
CA ARG A 270 -27.99 -12.76 -11.63
C ARG A 270 -28.17 -11.28 -11.94
N ASN A 271 -29.34 -10.73 -11.64
CA ASN A 271 -29.68 -9.32 -11.91
C ASN A 271 -29.37 -8.87 -13.35
N GLY A 272 -29.56 -9.77 -14.33
CA GLY A 272 -29.26 -9.50 -15.74
C GLY A 272 -27.77 -9.57 -16.13
N VAL A 273 -26.87 -9.94 -15.21
CA VAL A 273 -25.44 -10.10 -15.45
C VAL A 273 -25.08 -11.57 -15.58
N MET A 274 -24.19 -11.89 -16.52
CA MET A 274 -23.61 -13.22 -16.69
C MET A 274 -22.54 -13.46 -15.63
N CYS A 275 -22.66 -14.56 -14.92
CA CYS A 275 -21.76 -14.98 -13.86
C CYS A 275 -21.03 -16.26 -14.26
N GLU A 276 -19.71 -16.21 -14.34
CA GLU A 276 -18.86 -17.36 -14.66
C GLU A 276 -17.87 -17.61 -13.52
N PRO A 277 -18.15 -18.57 -12.61
CA PRO A 277 -17.31 -18.84 -11.44
C PRO A 277 -15.83 -19.06 -11.74
N ALA A 278 -15.50 -19.74 -12.84
CA ALA A 278 -14.11 -20.02 -13.21
C ALA A 278 -13.33 -18.72 -13.48
N THR A 279 -13.93 -17.79 -14.24
CA THR A 279 -13.33 -16.50 -14.60
C THR A 279 -13.27 -15.55 -13.42
N HIS A 280 -14.31 -15.52 -12.58
CA HIS A 280 -14.43 -14.57 -11.47
C HIS A 280 -13.92 -15.10 -10.13
N ARG A 281 -13.36 -16.31 -10.07
CA ARG A 281 -12.90 -16.93 -8.82
C ARG A 281 -11.90 -16.07 -8.04
N LEU A 282 -10.90 -15.51 -8.72
CA LEU A 282 -9.87 -14.68 -8.08
C LEU A 282 -10.45 -13.36 -7.57
N TRP A 283 -11.32 -12.73 -8.36
CA TRP A 283 -12.07 -11.54 -7.98
C TRP A 283 -12.91 -11.79 -6.73
N ALA A 284 -13.69 -12.87 -6.72
CA ALA A 284 -14.56 -13.24 -5.61
C ALA A 284 -13.76 -13.53 -4.33
N ARG A 285 -12.64 -14.25 -4.45
CA ARG A 285 -11.75 -14.54 -3.31
C ARG A 285 -11.23 -13.25 -2.69
N ARG A 286 -10.70 -12.35 -3.52
CA ARG A 286 -10.18 -11.04 -3.10
C ARG A 286 -11.26 -10.18 -2.40
N LEU A 287 -12.50 -10.23 -2.88
CA LEU A 287 -13.63 -9.56 -2.24
C LEU A 287 -13.94 -10.14 -0.86
N LEU A 288 -13.96 -11.46 -0.71
CA LEU A 288 -14.19 -12.08 0.60
C LEU A 288 -13.02 -11.86 1.56
N ASP A 289 -11.78 -11.80 1.08
CA ASP A 289 -10.62 -11.41 1.91
C ASP A 289 -10.76 -9.96 2.41
N ARG A 290 -11.27 -9.06 1.57
CA ARG A 290 -11.63 -7.69 2.00
C ARG A 290 -12.77 -7.69 3.01
N VAL A 291 -13.81 -8.49 2.82
CA VAL A 291 -14.91 -8.62 3.80
C VAL A 291 -14.37 -9.09 5.16
N ALA A 292 -13.45 -10.06 5.17
CA ALA A 292 -12.85 -10.55 6.42
C ALA A 292 -12.05 -9.48 7.17
N LEU A 293 -11.44 -8.53 6.45
CA LEU A 293 -10.59 -7.49 7.03
C LEU A 293 -11.33 -6.19 7.34
N TYR A 294 -12.23 -5.75 6.46
CA TYR A 294 -12.86 -4.44 6.45
C TYR A 294 -14.36 -4.48 6.69
N GLY A 295 -14.97 -5.67 6.64
CA GLY A 295 -16.40 -5.86 6.80
C GLY A 295 -17.20 -5.51 5.54
N ILE A 296 -18.51 -5.48 5.73
CA ILE A 296 -19.49 -5.10 4.71
C ILE A 296 -20.04 -3.73 5.07
N ALA A 297 -20.00 -2.82 4.11
CA ALA A 297 -20.60 -1.50 4.20
C ALA A 297 -20.95 -1.00 2.81
N ASP A 298 -22.15 -0.44 2.65
CA ASP A 298 -22.53 0.18 1.39
C ASP A 298 -21.91 1.57 1.26
N PRO A 299 -21.46 1.97 0.06
CA PRO A 299 -20.82 3.24 -0.16
C PRO A 299 -21.80 4.39 0.14
N ASP A 300 -21.28 5.47 0.73
CA ASP A 300 -22.05 6.70 0.94
C ASP A 300 -22.54 7.24 -0.42
N PRO A 301 -23.86 7.40 -0.65
CA PRO A 301 -24.41 7.93 -1.90
C PRO A 301 -23.83 9.30 -2.29
N ALA A 302 -23.36 10.10 -1.32
CA ALA A 302 -22.72 11.39 -1.58
C ALA A 302 -21.35 11.26 -2.27
N ALA A 303 -20.64 10.14 -2.07
CA ALA A 303 -19.31 9.91 -2.67
C ALA A 303 -19.39 9.63 -4.19
N LEU A 304 -20.50 9.07 -4.67
CA LEU A 304 -20.73 8.77 -6.09
C LEU A 304 -21.08 10.02 -6.93
N ARG A 305 -21.65 11.06 -6.31
CA ARG A 305 -22.03 12.31 -7.01
C ARG A 305 -20.85 13.08 -7.58
N LEU A 306 -19.64 12.88 -7.05
CA LEU A 306 -18.41 13.53 -7.55
C LEU A 306 -17.84 12.86 -8.81
N ILE A 307 -18.29 11.65 -9.16
CA ILE A 307 -17.82 10.90 -10.35
C ILE A 307 -18.61 11.33 -11.60
N SER A 308 -19.87 11.73 -11.44
CA SER A 308 -20.65 12.35 -12.50
C SER A 308 -20.27 13.82 -12.65
N GLY A 309 -19.10 14.07 -13.24
CA GLY A 309 -18.78 15.37 -13.84
C GLY A 309 -19.73 15.64 -15.00
N ALA A 310 -20.93 16.11 -14.67
CA ALA A 310 -21.92 16.64 -15.59
C ALA A 310 -22.76 17.71 -14.87
N GLU A 311 -22.09 18.74 -14.34
CA GLU A 311 -22.71 20.05 -14.22
C GLU A 311 -21.87 21.03 -15.05
N ARG A 312 -22.59 21.78 -15.88
CA ARG A 312 -22.15 22.52 -17.07
C ARG A 312 -21.25 23.71 -16.76
#